data_AF-A0A6V7JK05-F1
#
_entry.id   AF-A0A6V7JK05-F1
#
_cell.length_a   1.000
_cell.length_b   1.000
_cell.length_c   1.000
_cell.angle_alpha   90.00
_cell.angle_beta   90.00
_cell.angle_gamma   90.00
#
_symmetry.space_group_name_H-M   'P 1'
#
loop_
_entity.id
_entity.type
_entity.pdbx_description
1 polymer ?
#
loop_
_entity_poly.entity_id
_entity_poly.type
_entity_poly.pdbx_seq_one_letter_code
_entity_poly.pdbx_strand_id
1 'polypeptide(L)'
;SITAQYWNNPLERYCAAKAIKNHTKLKETIPDRRLVAVYGHPLQTDKTFVKHLKILFIEVVNDYGPAFNHLILVREHLRGHERPVKFYSDAAKMIIVDIITTSTDSDGINRADIKKNVPSELVKKTDRLLEALVSEGVIYTTINKDKFKAV
;
A
#
# COMPACT_ATOMS: atom_id res chain seq x y z
N SER A 1 8.36 -6.52 16.79
CA SER A 1 8.30 -5.05 16.72
C SER A 1 7.93 -4.65 15.29
N ILE A 2 7.02 -3.69 15.12
CA ILE A 2 6.76 -3.10 13.80
C ILE A 2 7.83 -2.02 13.58
N THR A 3 8.69 -2.24 12.59
CA THR A 3 9.60 -1.20 12.11
C THR A 3 8.86 -0.39 11.07
N ALA A 4 8.25 0.72 11.49
CA ALA A 4 7.83 1.74 10.55
C ALA A 4 9.08 2.48 10.06
N GLN A 5 9.11 2.87 8.80
CA GLN A 5 10.09 3.83 8.30
C GLN A 5 9.28 5.05 7.89
N TYR A 6 9.74 6.25 8.26
CA TYR A 6 9.14 7.56 7.94
C TYR A 6 7.92 7.92 8.80
N TRP A 7 8.17 8.65 9.89
CA TRP A 7 7.19 9.45 10.62
C TRP A 7 7.90 10.74 10.97
N ASN A 8 7.62 11.83 10.26
CA ASN A 8 8.17 13.15 10.61
C ASN A 8 7.13 14.05 11.28
N ASN A 9 5.88 13.60 11.38
CA ASN A 9 4.81 14.32 12.06
C ASN A 9 3.96 13.36 12.93
N PRO A 10 3.55 13.75 14.15
CA PRO A 10 2.60 12.99 14.99
C PRO A 10 1.22 12.73 14.37
N LEU A 11 0.93 13.25 13.17
CA LEU A 11 -0.33 13.07 12.43
C LEU A 11 -0.27 11.98 11.33
N GLU A 12 0.81 11.21 11.19
CA GLU A 12 0.95 10.23 10.11
C GLU A 12 0.18 8.93 10.38
N ARG A 13 -0.65 8.49 9.42
CA ARG A 13 -1.75 7.52 9.65
C ARG A 13 -1.67 6.22 8.87
N TYR A 14 -0.64 5.99 8.05
CA TYR A 14 -0.66 4.84 7.12
C TYR A 14 0.67 4.11 7.04
N CYS A 15 0.64 2.78 7.22
CA CYS A 15 1.78 1.91 7.00
C CYS A 15 1.41 0.84 5.95
N ALA A 16 2.17 0.80 4.86
CA ALA A 16 2.07 -0.24 3.85
C ALA A 16 2.62 -1.59 4.39
N ALA A 17 2.00 -2.70 3.96
CA ALA A 17 1.91 -4.02 4.60
C ALA A 17 3.20 -4.76 5.02
N LYS A 18 4.40 -4.24 4.76
CA LYS A 18 5.65 -4.91 5.13
C LYS A 18 5.84 -5.03 6.66
N ALA A 19 5.25 -4.09 7.41
CA ALA A 19 5.23 -4.02 8.87
C ALA A 19 4.49 -5.19 9.55
N ILE A 20 3.43 -5.71 8.93
CA ILE A 20 2.52 -6.69 9.53
C ILE A 20 3.14 -8.10 9.56
N LYS A 21 4.09 -8.38 8.65
CA LYS A 21 4.67 -9.70 8.44
C LYS A 21 5.30 -10.33 9.69
N ASN A 22 5.67 -9.52 10.70
CA ASN A 22 6.35 -9.97 11.92
C ASN A 22 5.51 -9.85 13.21
N HIS A 23 4.19 -9.59 13.13
CA HIS A 23 3.35 -9.46 14.32
C HIS A 23 2.21 -10.50 14.33
N THR A 24 2.38 -11.56 15.11
CA THR A 24 1.53 -12.77 15.10
C THR A 24 0.04 -12.47 15.32
N LYS A 25 -0.29 -11.63 16.32
CA LYS A 25 -1.68 -11.21 16.60
C LYS A 25 -2.33 -10.39 15.49
N LEU A 26 -1.55 -9.69 14.66
CA LEU A 26 -2.11 -8.83 13.60
C LEU A 26 -2.38 -9.59 12.32
N LYS A 27 -1.69 -10.71 12.09
CA LYS A 27 -1.97 -11.62 10.97
C LYS A 27 -3.34 -12.28 11.07
N GLU A 28 -3.81 -12.52 12.29
CA GLU A 28 -5.13 -13.11 12.54
C GLU A 28 -6.27 -12.12 12.26
N THR A 29 -6.00 -10.81 12.35
CA THR A 29 -7.03 -9.75 12.23
C THR A 29 -7.01 -9.05 10.88
N ILE A 30 -5.85 -8.99 10.19
CA ILE A 30 -5.68 -8.27 8.94
C ILE A 30 -5.42 -9.30 7.83
N PRO A 31 -6.33 -9.43 6.85
CA PRO A 31 -6.12 -10.32 5.71
C PRO A 31 -4.82 -9.98 4.98
N ASP A 32 -4.13 -11.01 4.49
CA ASP A 32 -2.89 -10.84 3.75
C ASP A 32 -3.05 -9.85 2.59
N ARG A 33 -2.04 -8.99 2.41
CA ARG A 33 -1.94 -7.98 1.34
C ARG A 33 -2.93 -6.79 1.42
N ARG A 34 -3.71 -6.63 2.50
CA ARG A 34 -4.51 -5.42 2.73
C ARG A 34 -3.66 -4.22 3.15
N LEU A 35 -4.02 -3.03 2.65
CA LEU A 35 -3.48 -1.78 3.16
C LEU A 35 -4.15 -1.44 4.50
N VAL A 36 -3.37 -0.97 5.47
CA VAL A 36 -3.88 -0.58 6.80
C VAL A 36 -3.41 0.80 7.23
N ALA A 37 -4.29 1.49 7.95
CA ALA A 37 -3.97 2.67 8.72
C ALA A 37 -3.49 2.23 10.11
N VAL A 38 -2.32 2.70 10.53
CA VAL A 38 -1.74 2.37 11.84
C VAL A 38 -1.67 3.64 12.67
N TYR A 39 -2.24 3.57 13.86
CA TYR A 39 -2.28 4.69 14.78
C TYR A 39 -1.52 4.30 16.04
N GLY A 40 -0.58 5.16 16.43
CA GLY A 40 0.30 4.85 17.52
C GLY A 40 1.15 6.03 17.96
N HIS A 41 1.84 5.82 19.07
CA HIS A 41 2.86 6.75 19.55
C HIS A 41 4.24 6.28 19.16
N PRO A 42 5.14 7.18 18.73
CA PRO A 42 6.53 6.83 18.50
C PRO A 42 7.20 6.44 19.82
N LEU A 43 7.85 5.27 19.85
CA LEU A 43 8.62 4.77 21.00
C LEU A 43 10.10 5.08 20.89
N GLN A 44 10.61 5.18 19.65
CA GLN A 44 12.00 5.54 19.39
C GLN A 44 12.07 6.35 18.11
N THR A 45 12.56 7.57 18.22
CA THR A 45 12.92 8.45 17.12
C THR A 45 14.44 8.47 16.97
N ASP A 46 14.96 8.25 15.77
CA ASP A 46 16.18 8.96 15.38
C ASP A 46 15.75 10.29 14.72
N LYS A 47 16.64 11.26 14.62
CA LYS A 47 16.36 12.67 14.27
C LYS A 47 15.52 12.90 12.99
N THR A 48 15.24 11.86 12.21
CA THR A 48 14.47 11.88 10.97
C THR A 48 13.52 10.69 10.79
N PHE A 49 13.53 9.67 11.66
CA PHE A 49 12.67 8.49 11.49
C PHE A 49 12.21 7.90 12.82
N VAL A 50 10.93 7.52 12.89
CA VAL A 50 10.40 6.65 13.95
C VAL A 50 10.76 5.21 13.63
N LYS A 51 11.52 4.55 14.50
CA LYS A 51 11.90 3.12 14.35
C LYS A 51 10.86 2.17 14.92
N HIS A 52 10.15 2.61 15.96
CA HIS A 52 9.20 1.79 16.70
C HIS A 52 7.96 2.59 17.06
N LEU A 53 6.80 1.95 16.88
CA LEU A 53 5.51 2.49 17.30
C LEU A 53 4.92 1.64 18.42
N LYS A 54 4.37 2.32 19.42
CA LYS A 54 3.36 1.75 20.31
C LYS A 54 2.02 1.86 19.60
N ILE A 55 1.57 0.75 19.04
CA ILE A 55 0.30 0.69 18.31
C ILE A 55 -0.84 0.85 19.31
N LEU A 56 -1.74 1.77 19.03
CA LEU A 56 -2.98 1.97 19.77
C LEU A 56 -4.15 1.28 19.05
N PHE A 57 -4.25 1.48 17.74
CA PHE A 57 -5.25 0.82 16.91
C PHE A 57 -4.79 0.69 15.46
N ILE A 58 -5.38 -0.27 14.76
CA ILE A 58 -5.16 -0.51 13.33
C ILE A 58 -6.51 -0.65 12.65
N GLU A 59 -6.63 -0.05 11.48
CA GLU A 59 -7.84 -0.08 10.67
C GLU A 59 -7.50 -0.53 9.25
N VAL A 60 -8.34 -1.37 8.66
CA VAL A 60 -8.20 -1.74 7.25
C VAL A 60 -8.64 -0.57 6.39
N VAL A 61 -7.79 -0.17 5.45
CA VAL A 61 -8.14 0.87 4.48
C VAL A 61 -9.16 0.30 3.50
N ASN A 62 -10.35 0.88 3.50
CA ASN A 62 -11.41 0.56 2.55
C ASN A 62 -11.56 1.63 1.44
N ASP A 63 -11.12 2.86 1.72
CA ASP A 63 -11.04 3.94 0.73
C ASP A 63 -9.58 4.33 0.50
N TYR A 64 -9.08 4.03 -0.69
CA TYR A 64 -7.69 4.31 -1.05
C TYR A 64 -7.44 5.80 -1.33
N GLY A 65 -8.46 6.62 -1.60
CA GLY A 65 -8.27 8.04 -1.92
C GLY A 65 -7.60 8.82 -0.78
N PRO A 66 -8.20 8.87 0.43
CA PRO A 66 -7.61 9.52 1.60
C PRO A 66 -6.24 8.93 2.00
N ALA A 67 -6.09 7.61 1.92
CA ALA A 67 -4.82 6.94 2.20
C ALA A 67 -3.73 7.34 1.20
N PHE A 68 -4.07 7.44 -0.08
CA PHE A 68 -3.14 7.84 -1.13
C PHE A 68 -2.80 9.33 -1.06
N ASN A 69 -3.76 10.19 -0.76
CA ASN A 69 -3.53 11.61 -0.51
C ASN A 69 -2.55 11.82 0.64
N HIS A 70 -2.66 11.03 1.71
CA HIS A 70 -1.68 11.06 2.78
C HIS A 70 -0.28 10.66 2.31
N LEU A 71 -0.14 9.62 1.49
CA LEU A 71 1.14 9.20 0.91
C LEU A 71 1.75 10.29 0.02
N ILE A 72 0.93 11.03 -0.72
CA ILE A 72 1.38 12.19 -1.51
C ILE A 72 1.91 13.28 -0.57
N LEU A 73 1.19 13.63 0.50
CA LEU A 73 1.63 14.64 1.46
C LEU A 73 2.96 14.26 2.12
N VAL A 74 3.12 13.00 2.54
CA VAL A 74 4.37 12.47 3.09
C VAL A 74 5.50 12.56 2.06
N ARG A 75 5.26 12.16 0.80
CA ARG A 75 6.25 12.27 -0.28
C ARG A 75 6.68 13.72 -0.51
N GLU A 76 5.74 14.66 -0.53
CA GLU A 76 6.03 16.07 -0.76
C GLU A 76 6.83 16.67 0.40
N HIS A 77 6.51 16.31 1.64
CA HIS A 77 7.25 16.72 2.83
C HIS A 77 8.68 16.15 2.88
N LEU A 78 8.89 14.96 2.30
CA LEU A 78 10.18 14.26 2.30
C LEU A 78 10.95 14.40 0.98
N ARG A 79 10.58 15.35 0.11
CA ARG A 79 11.26 15.60 -1.18
C ARG A 79 12.78 15.70 -1.00
N GLY A 80 13.53 15.02 -1.87
CA GLY A 80 15.00 14.96 -1.84
C GLY A 80 15.60 13.70 -1.20
N HIS A 81 14.79 12.82 -0.62
CA HIS A 81 15.25 11.54 -0.09
C HIS A 81 14.90 10.39 -1.06
N GLU A 82 15.83 9.48 -1.36
CA GLU A 82 15.60 8.34 -2.27
C GLU A 82 14.60 7.31 -1.73
N ARG A 83 14.63 7.05 -0.42
CA ARG A 83 13.81 6.01 0.21
C ARG A 83 12.29 6.27 0.19
N PRO A 84 11.76 7.49 0.38
CA PRO A 84 10.32 7.76 0.26
C PRO A 84 9.77 7.59 -1.17
N VAL A 85 10.62 7.72 -2.21
CA VAL A 85 10.19 7.44 -3.61
C VAL A 85 9.87 5.95 -3.79
N LYS A 86 10.70 5.07 -3.22
CA LYS A 86 10.45 3.62 -3.25
C LYS A 86 9.19 3.24 -2.49
N PHE A 87 8.99 3.81 -1.29
CA PHE A 87 7.79 3.58 -0.48
C PHE A 87 6.49 3.95 -1.21
N TYR A 88 6.47 5.10 -1.90
CA TYR A 88 5.32 5.52 -2.71
C TYR A 88 5.01 4.53 -3.83
N SER A 89 6.05 4.03 -4.52
CA SER A 89 5.88 3.02 -5.58
C SER A 89 5.34 1.70 -5.02
N ASP A 90 5.82 1.25 -3.88
CA ASP A 90 5.38 0.00 -3.25
C ASP A 90 3.92 0.10 -2.76
N ALA A 91 3.54 1.25 -2.19
CA ALA A 91 2.16 1.48 -1.76
C ALA A 91 1.18 1.54 -2.94
N ALA A 92 1.56 2.19 -4.05
CA ALA A 92 0.75 2.22 -5.26
C ALA A 92 0.53 0.83 -5.85
N LYS A 93 1.58 0.00 -5.87
CA LYS A 93 1.50 -1.40 -6.27
C LYS A 93 0.58 -2.22 -5.36
N MET A 94 0.68 -2.04 -4.05
CA MET A 94 -0.19 -2.73 -3.10
C MET A 94 -1.67 -2.41 -3.32
N ILE A 95 -2.02 -1.14 -3.58
CA ILE A 95 -3.41 -0.75 -3.86
C ILE A 95 -3.94 -1.54 -5.08
N ILE A 96 -3.16 -1.62 -6.15
CA ILE A 96 -3.53 -2.36 -7.36
C ILE A 96 -3.70 -3.86 -7.05
N VAL A 97 -2.78 -4.46 -6.29
CA VAL A 97 -2.87 -5.88 -5.91
C VAL A 97 -4.10 -6.14 -5.05
N ASP A 98 -4.43 -5.25 -4.11
CA ASP A 98 -5.60 -5.39 -3.25
C ASP A 98 -6.90 -5.33 -4.07
N ILE A 99 -7.03 -4.36 -4.98
CA ILE A 99 -8.15 -4.28 -5.93
C ILE A 99 -8.29 -5.57 -6.76
N ILE A 100 -7.18 -6.10 -7.28
CA ILE A 100 -7.21 -7.35 -8.06
C ILE A 100 -7.61 -8.54 -7.18
N THR A 101 -7.08 -8.63 -5.96
CA THR A 101 -7.32 -9.76 -5.05
C THR A 101 -8.74 -9.78 -4.50
N THR A 102 -9.33 -8.61 -4.29
CA THR A 102 -10.71 -8.45 -3.78
C THR A 102 -11.77 -8.57 -4.88
N SER A 103 -11.37 -8.66 -6.15
CA SER A 103 -12.31 -8.87 -7.24
C SER A 103 -13.02 -10.22 -7.10
N THR A 104 -14.34 -10.21 -7.26
CA THR A 104 -15.19 -11.41 -7.28
C THR A 104 -15.32 -12.03 -8.68
N ASP A 105 -14.73 -11.41 -9.71
CA ASP A 105 -14.77 -11.93 -11.08
C ASP A 105 -13.90 -13.21 -11.19
N SER A 106 -14.55 -14.33 -11.52
CA SER A 106 -13.90 -15.63 -11.65
C SER A 106 -12.83 -15.64 -12.75
N ASP A 107 -12.88 -14.75 -13.72
CA ASP A 107 -11.92 -14.64 -14.82
C ASP A 107 -10.87 -13.54 -14.60
N GLY A 108 -10.90 -12.89 -13.42
CA GLY A 108 -10.04 -11.77 -13.07
C GLY A 108 -10.65 -10.43 -13.45
N ILE A 109 -10.09 -9.36 -12.88
CA ILE A 109 -10.58 -7.99 -13.09
C ILE A 109 -9.96 -7.38 -14.35
N ASN A 110 -10.75 -6.65 -15.13
CA ASN A 110 -10.25 -5.97 -16.32
C ASN A 110 -9.50 -4.67 -15.98
N ARG A 111 -8.62 -4.23 -16.89
CA ARG A 111 -7.84 -3.01 -16.73
C ARG A 111 -8.67 -1.75 -16.48
N ALA A 112 -9.81 -1.61 -17.16
CA ALA A 112 -10.66 -0.44 -17.05
C ALA A 112 -11.28 -0.32 -15.64
N ASP A 113 -11.69 -1.43 -15.06
CA ASP A 113 -12.29 -1.49 -13.72
C ASP A 113 -11.23 -1.31 -12.63
N ILE A 114 -10.00 -1.81 -12.84
CA ILE A 114 -8.87 -1.42 -11.97
C ILE A 114 -8.72 0.11 -11.98
N LYS A 115 -8.70 0.74 -13.17
CA LYS A 115 -8.55 2.21 -13.31
C LYS A 115 -9.68 3.01 -12.65
N LYS A 116 -10.91 2.46 -12.56
CA LYS A 116 -12.03 3.10 -11.85
C LYS A 116 -11.88 3.03 -10.33
N ASN A 117 -11.20 2.02 -9.80
CA ASN A 117 -11.10 1.76 -8.37
C ASN A 117 -9.80 2.25 -7.73
N VAL A 118 -8.82 2.66 -8.54
CA VAL A 118 -7.61 3.33 -8.03
C VAL A 118 -7.86 4.83 -7.80
N PRO A 119 -7.12 5.46 -6.87
CA PRO A 119 -7.06 6.92 -6.74
C PRO A 119 -6.77 7.62 -8.08
N SER A 120 -7.37 8.80 -8.28
CA SER A 120 -7.33 9.54 -9.55
C SER A 120 -5.90 9.82 -10.05
N GLU A 121 -4.98 10.03 -9.12
CA GLU A 121 -3.56 10.31 -9.31
C GLU A 121 -2.78 9.07 -9.78
N LEU A 122 -3.30 7.86 -9.53
CA LEU A 122 -2.74 6.60 -9.98
C LEU A 122 -3.24 6.18 -11.36
N VAL A 123 -4.40 6.66 -11.82
CA VAL A 123 -5.02 6.23 -13.09
C VAL A 123 -4.03 6.29 -14.27
N LYS A 124 -3.23 7.36 -14.35
CA LYS A 124 -2.22 7.55 -15.41
C LYS A 124 -1.00 6.64 -15.28
N LYS A 125 -0.75 6.11 -14.07
CA LYS A 125 0.39 5.24 -13.75
C LYS A 125 0.01 3.76 -13.72
N THR A 126 -1.28 3.44 -13.70
CA THR A 126 -1.80 2.07 -13.53
C THR A 126 -1.17 1.08 -14.51
N ASP A 127 -1.06 1.42 -15.79
CA ASP A 127 -0.55 0.48 -16.81
C ASP A 127 0.90 0.09 -16.53
N ARG A 128 1.77 1.08 -16.25
CA ARG A 128 3.16 0.83 -15.88
C ARG A 128 3.28 0.01 -14.59
N LEU A 129 2.40 0.24 -13.62
CA LEU A 129 2.40 -0.51 -12.36
C LEU A 129 1.94 -1.95 -12.56
N LEU A 130 0.95 -2.19 -13.43
CA LEU A 130 0.51 -3.54 -13.82
C LEU A 130 1.64 -4.31 -14.51
N GLU A 131 2.35 -3.68 -15.44
CA GLU A 131 3.52 -4.29 -16.11
C GLU A 131 4.62 -4.68 -15.09
N ALA A 132 4.92 -3.77 -14.16
CA ALA A 132 5.89 -4.05 -13.11
C ALA A 132 5.45 -5.21 -12.21
N LEU A 133 4.16 -5.26 -11.82
CA LEU A 133 3.61 -6.33 -10.99
C LEU A 133 3.60 -7.70 -11.71
N VAL A 134 3.33 -7.72 -13.01
CA VAL A 134 3.43 -8.92 -13.85
C VAL A 134 4.89 -9.37 -13.93
N SER A 135 5.82 -8.46 -14.20
CA SER A 135 7.25 -8.76 -14.25
C SER A 135 7.82 -9.25 -12.92
N GLU A 136 7.24 -8.81 -11.80
CA GLU A 136 7.61 -9.24 -10.45
C GLU A 136 6.95 -10.57 -10.04
N GLY A 137 6.05 -11.11 -10.88
CA GLY A 137 5.32 -12.36 -10.61
C GLY A 137 4.31 -12.24 -9.48
N VAL A 138 3.83 -11.03 -9.17
CA VAL A 138 2.83 -10.79 -8.12
C VAL A 138 1.41 -10.98 -8.65
N ILE A 139 1.22 -10.65 -9.93
CA ILE A 139 -0.03 -10.84 -10.67
C ILE A 139 0.28 -11.48 -12.03
N TYR A 140 -0.74 -12.00 -12.69
CA TYR A 140 -0.63 -12.51 -14.06
C TYR A 140 -1.81 -12.06 -14.92
N THR A 141 -1.57 -11.94 -16.22
CA THR A 141 -2.62 -11.72 -17.22
C THR A 141 -3.33 -13.03 -17.52
N THR A 142 -4.66 -13.04 -17.59
CA THR A 142 -5.41 -14.26 -17.91
C THR A 142 -5.43 -14.52 -19.42
N ILE A 143 -6.17 -15.55 -19.86
CA ILE A 143 -6.34 -15.87 -21.29
C ILE A 143 -6.93 -14.69 -22.06
N ASN A 144 -7.75 -13.88 -21.39
CA ASN A 144 -8.12 -12.56 -21.87
C ASN A 144 -7.02 -11.58 -21.47
N LYS A 145 -6.22 -11.14 -22.44
CA LYS A 145 -5.01 -10.32 -22.26
C LYS A 145 -5.23 -8.97 -21.55
N ASP A 146 -6.47 -8.58 -21.29
CA ASP A 146 -6.84 -7.37 -20.57
C ASP A 146 -7.39 -7.62 -19.14
N LYS A 147 -7.40 -8.87 -18.69
CA LYS A 147 -7.81 -9.28 -17.34
C LYS A 147 -6.62 -9.74 -16.50
N PHE A 148 -6.67 -9.43 -15.21
CA PHE A 148 -5.59 -9.69 -14.26
C PHE A 148 -6.08 -10.48 -13.05
N LYS A 149 -5.21 -11.36 -12.53
CA LYS A 149 -5.39 -12.08 -11.27
C LYS A 149 -4.13 -12.00 -10.43
N ALA A 150 -4.31 -11.99 -9.11
CA ALA A 150 -3.21 -12.13 -8.18
C ALA A 150 -2.73 -13.59 -8.14
N VAL A 151 -1.43 -13.78 -7.95
CA VAL A 151 -0.81 -15.09 -7.68
C VAL A 151 -1.06 -15.52 -6.24
#